data_AF-A0A9E3GRA9-F1
#
_entry.id   AF-A0A9E3GRA9-F1
#
_cell.length_a   1.000
_cell.length_b   1.000
_cell.length_c   1.000
_cell.angle_alpha   90.00
_cell.angle_beta   90.00
_cell.angle_gamma   90.00
#
_symmetry.space_group_name_H-M   'P 1'
#
loop_
_entity.id
_entity.type
_entity.pdbx_description
1 polymer ?
#
loop_
_entity_poly.entity_id
_entity_poly.type
_entity_poly.pdbx_seq_one_letter_code
_entity_poly.pdbx_strand_id
1 'polypeptide(L)'
;AEARAHLECRVVETVAAGNGTIVVGEVTHISVDPSVWRDGRVDPELLDPVCRLAGTRYARLGEVFQLPRPSWERDVRGTAPGEALPRLEA
;
A
#
# COMPACT_ATOMS: atom_id res chain seq x y z
N ALA A 1 -13.11 0.25 19.37
CA ALA A 1 -12.69 0.89 18.11
C ALA A 1 -12.90 -0.13 17.00
N GLU A 2 -13.54 0.24 15.89
CA GLU A 2 -13.95 -0.72 14.83
C GLU A 2 -12.85 -0.99 13.79
N ALA A 3 -11.93 -0.05 13.59
CA ALA A 3 -10.80 -0.22 12.69
C ALA A 3 -9.73 -1.15 13.30
N ARG A 4 -9.36 -2.21 12.56
CA ARG A 4 -8.34 -3.19 12.97
C ARG A 4 -6.90 -2.66 12.92
N ALA A 5 -6.66 -1.58 12.20
CA ALA A 5 -5.38 -0.88 12.20
C ALA A 5 -5.64 0.63 12.06
N HIS A 6 -4.94 1.46 12.84
CA HIS A 6 -5.01 2.92 12.72
C HIS A 6 -3.69 3.58 13.09
N LEU A 7 -3.47 4.76 12.50
CA LEU A 7 -2.29 5.59 12.70
C LEU A 7 -2.72 6.84 13.45
N GLU A 8 -2.06 7.11 14.58
CA GLU A 8 -2.14 8.42 15.22
C GLU A 8 -1.08 9.31 14.58
N CYS A 9 -1.50 10.49 14.11
CA CYS A 9 -0.64 11.37 13.34
C CYS A 9 -0.67 12.81 13.88
N ARG A 10 0.49 13.47 13.82
CA ARG A 10 0.62 14.92 13.96
C ARG A 10 0.80 15.55 12.59
N VAL A 11 0.07 16.63 12.29
CA VAL A 11 0.25 17.36 11.02
C VAL A 11 1.64 18.02 11.00
N VAL A 12 2.37 17.79 9.91
CA VAL A 12 3.69 18.38 9.65
C VAL A 12 3.55 19.55 8.66
N GLU A 13 2.82 19.34 7.57
CA GLU A 13 2.66 20.32 6.51
C GLU A 13 1.31 20.15 5.80
N THR A 14 0.79 21.24 5.26
CA THR A 14 -0.35 21.23 4.33
C THR A 14 0.01 21.99 3.07
N VAL A 15 -0.15 21.35 1.91
CA VAL A 15 0.13 21.94 0.59
C VAL A 15 -1.19 22.11 -0.16
N ALA A 16 -1.47 23.33 -0.63
CA ALA A 16 -2.63 23.58 -1.48
C ALA A 16 -2.45 22.91 -2.85
N ALA A 17 -3.47 22.19 -3.32
CA ALA A 17 -3.44 21.47 -4.59
C ALA A 17 -4.76 21.70 -5.35
N GLY A 18 -4.85 22.79 -6.10
CA GLY A 18 -6.08 23.19 -6.79
C GLY A 18 -7.21 23.46 -5.80
N ASN A 19 -8.30 22.69 -5.89
CA ASN A 19 -9.42 22.73 -4.95
C ASN A 19 -9.28 21.76 -3.76
N GLY A 20 -8.12 21.09 -3.63
CA GLY A 20 -7.83 20.14 -2.56
C GLY A 20 -6.63 20.57 -1.70
N THR A 21 -6.34 19.75 -0.69
CA THR A 21 -5.21 19.94 0.21
C THR A 21 -4.49 18.60 0.39
N ILE A 22 -3.18 18.62 0.15
CA ILE A 22 -2.30 17.50 0.51
C ILE A 22 -1.86 17.74 1.96
N VAL A 23 -2.11 16.78 2.83
CA VAL A 23 -1.72 16.83 4.24
C VAL A 23 -0.60 15.83 4.48
N VAL A 24 0.54 16.31 4.97
CA VAL A 24 1.68 15.47 5.37
C VAL A 24 1.61 15.30 6.89
N GLY A 25 1.48 14.05 7.34
CA GLY A 25 1.41 13.70 8.76
C GLY A 25 2.60 12.84 9.20
N GLU A 26 3.12 13.14 10.39
CA GLU A 26 4.09 12.31 11.11
C GLU A 26 3.32 11.28 11.95
N VAL A 27 3.56 10.00 11.72
CA VAL A 27 2.97 8.91 12.51
C VAL A 27 3.65 8.87 13.88
N THR A 28 2.88 9.11 14.94
CA THR A 28 3.38 9.09 16.33
C THR A 28 3.11 7.75 17.01
N HIS A 29 1.98 7.11 16.69
CA HIS A 29 1.64 5.78 17.18
C HIS A 29 0.95 4.96 16.10
N ILE A 30 1.14 3.64 16.19
CA ILE A 30 0.46 2.64 15.37
C ILE A 30 -0.23 1.68 16.31
N SER A 31 -1.53 1.48 16.12
CA SER A 31 -2.31 0.49 16.84
C SER A 31 -2.84 -0.53 15.85
N VAL A 32 -2.60 -1.80 16.14
CA VAL A 32 -3.01 -2.93 15.31
C VAL A 32 -3.67 -3.98 16.18
N ASP A 33 -4.85 -4.42 15.76
CA ASP A 33 -5.56 -5.53 16.36
C ASP A 33 -4.74 -6.83 16.18
N PRO A 34 -4.50 -7.62 17.24
CA PRO A 34 -3.73 -8.87 17.15
C PRO A 34 -4.26 -9.87 16.12
N SER A 35 -5.56 -9.81 15.79
CA SER A 35 -6.18 -10.69 14.79
C SER A 35 -5.57 -10.54 13.40
N VAL A 36 -5.00 -9.38 13.05
CA VAL A 36 -4.43 -9.08 11.72
C VAL A 36 -2.90 -8.91 11.73
N TRP A 37 -2.23 -9.16 12.86
CA TRP A 37 -0.78 -8.99 13.00
C TRP A 37 -0.02 -10.31 12.84
N ARG A 38 0.93 -10.39 11.91
CA ARG A 38 1.77 -11.58 11.67
C ARG A 38 3.21 -11.15 11.40
N ASP A 39 4.17 -11.81 12.05
CA ASP A 39 5.60 -11.65 11.79
C ASP A 39 6.12 -10.20 11.73
N GLY A 40 5.62 -9.34 12.63
CA GLY A 40 6.06 -7.95 12.71
C GLY A 40 5.39 -7.01 11.70
N ARG A 41 4.31 -7.45 11.03
CA ARG A 41 3.57 -6.66 10.04
C ARG A 41 2.08 -6.95 10.06
N VAL A 42 1.30 -6.07 9.44
CA VAL A 42 -0.11 -6.32 9.15
C VAL A 42 -0.20 -7.31 8.00
N ASP A 43 -0.92 -8.40 8.21
CA ASP A 43 -1.25 -9.35 7.17
C ASP A 43 -2.40 -8.76 6.31
N PRO A 44 -2.18 -8.53 5.01
CA PRO A 44 -3.18 -7.88 4.17
C PRO A 44 -4.43 -8.74 3.99
N GLU A 45 -4.29 -10.06 3.92
CA GLU A 45 -5.42 -10.99 3.74
C GLU A 45 -6.31 -11.03 4.97
N LEU A 46 -5.72 -10.98 6.17
CA LEU A 46 -6.49 -10.89 7.42
C LEU A 46 -7.13 -9.51 7.62
N LEU A 47 -6.49 -8.44 7.14
CA LEU A 47 -7.06 -7.10 7.20
C LEU A 47 -8.25 -6.93 6.24
N ASP A 48 -8.18 -7.52 5.04
CA ASP A 48 -9.13 -7.38 3.93
C ASP A 48 -9.59 -5.92 3.71
N PRO A 49 -8.65 -5.02 3.34
CA PRO A 49 -8.96 -3.59 3.19
C PRO A 49 -9.97 -3.34 2.06
N VAL A 50 -10.78 -2.30 2.26
CA VAL A 50 -11.68 -1.79 1.22
C VAL A 50 -10.91 -0.86 0.28
N CYS A 51 -10.97 -1.15 -1.01
CA CYS A 51 -10.33 -0.38 -2.08
C CYS A 51 -11.35 0.53 -2.77
N ARG A 52 -10.95 1.77 -3.10
CA ARG A 52 -11.81 2.73 -3.81
C ARG A 52 -11.67 2.55 -5.33
N LEU A 53 -12.80 2.50 -6.03
CA LEU A 53 -12.86 2.48 -7.50
C LEU A 53 -13.62 3.70 -8.05
N ALA A 54 -13.74 3.78 -9.37
CA ALA A 54 -14.47 4.84 -10.05
C ALA A 54 -15.96 4.85 -9.67
N GLY A 55 -16.46 6.04 -9.34
CA GLY A 55 -17.85 6.27 -8.93
C GLY A 55 -18.11 5.85 -7.48
N THR A 56 -19.23 5.16 -7.27
CA THR A 56 -19.68 4.60 -5.98
C THR A 56 -19.24 3.15 -5.78
N ARG A 57 -18.31 2.65 -6.60
CA ARG A 57 -17.85 1.26 -6.56
C ARG A 57 -16.63 1.11 -5.66
N TYR A 58 -16.56 -0.05 -5.02
CA TYR A 58 -15.49 -0.45 -4.11
C TYR A 58 -15.10 -1.90 -4.41
N ALA A 59 -13.89 -2.27 -4.02
CA ALA A 59 -13.40 -3.65 -4.07
C ALA A 59 -12.91 -4.10 -2.69
N ARG A 60 -12.85 -5.42 -2.50
CA ARG A 60 -12.07 -6.08 -1.44
C ARG A 60 -10.59 -6.15 -1.84
N LEU A 61 -9.74 -6.75 -1.01
CA LEU A 61 -8.32 -6.93 -1.31
C LEU A 61 -8.09 -7.60 -2.68
N GLY A 62 -8.88 -8.61 -3.00
CA GLY A 62 -8.70 -9.41 -4.21
C GLY A 62 -7.56 -10.42 -4.06
N GLU A 63 -6.98 -10.83 -5.19
CA GLU A 63 -5.88 -11.79 -5.23
C GLU A 63 -4.54 -11.12 -4.85
N VAL A 64 -3.80 -11.78 -3.96
CA VAL A 64 -2.44 -11.36 -3.56
C VAL A 64 -1.43 -12.33 -4.16
N PHE A 65 -0.41 -11.78 -4.81
CA PHE A 65 0.70 -12.53 -5.39
C PHE A 65 2.03 -11.93 -4.92
N GLN A 66 3.08 -12.74 -4.91
CA GLN A 66 4.42 -12.30 -4.56
C GLN A 66 5.27 -12.17 -5.82
N LEU A 67 5.83 -10.98 -6.02
CA LEU A 67 6.74 -10.69 -7.12
C LEU A 67 8.14 -10.41 -6.55
N PRO A 68 9.15 -11.23 -6.87
CA PRO A 68 10.52 -10.95 -6.45
C PRO A 68 10.98 -9.58 -6.98
N ARG A 69 11.64 -8.79 -6.11
CA ARG A 69 12.19 -7.50 -6.54
C ARG A 69 13.30 -7.75 -7.57
N PRO A 70 13.23 -7.13 -8.76
CA PRO A 70 14.30 -7.26 -9.75
C PRO A 70 15.58 -6.58 -9.25
N SER A 71 16.70 -7.24 -9.45
CA SER A 71 18.04 -6.70 -9.27
C SER A 71 18.44 -5.94 -10.53
N TRP A 72 18.97 -4.73 -10.36
CA TRP A 72 19.46 -3.95 -11.50
C TRP A 72 20.51 -4.71 -12.30
N GLU A 73 21.53 -5.26 -11.64
CA GLU A 73 22.66 -5.92 -12.30
C GLU A 73 22.26 -7.19 -13.05
N ARG A 74 21.36 -7.99 -12.46
CA ARG A 74 21.02 -9.32 -12.97
C ARG A 74 19.84 -9.27 -13.94
N ASP A 75 18.84 -8.46 -13.63
CA ASP A 75 17.51 -8.59 -14.26
C ASP A 75 17.19 -7.42 -15.20
N VAL A 76 17.87 -6.27 -15.07
CA VAL A 76 17.47 -5.04 -15.77
C VAL A 76 18.56 -4.50 -16.70
N ARG A 77 19.83 -4.53 -16.27
CA ARG A 77 20.94 -3.95 -17.02
C ARG A 77 21.04 -4.61 -18.41
N GLY A 78 20.95 -3.79 -19.46
CA GLY A 78 21.10 -4.22 -20.85
C GLY A 78 19.81 -4.70 -21.54
N THR A 79 18.70 -4.74 -20.82
CA THR A 79 17.37 -5.03 -21.39
C THR A 79 16.79 -3.81 -22.12
N ALA A 80 15.91 -4.04 -23.09
CA ALA A 80 15.17 -2.95 -23.71
C ALA A 80 14.15 -2.34 -22.72
N PRO A 81 13.78 -1.05 -22.87
CA PRO A 81 12.75 -0.43 -22.04
C PRO A 81 11.46 -1.26 -22.03
N GLY A 82 11.01 -1.65 -20.82
CA GLY A 82 9.77 -2.41 -20.61
C GLY A 82 9.90 -3.93 -20.73
N GLU A 83 11.09 -4.46 -21.04
CA GLU A 83 11.36 -5.90 -21.15
C GLU A 83 11.67 -6.54 -19.79
N ALA A 84 12.44 -5.86 -18.94
CA ALA A 84 12.81 -6.34 -17.60
C ALA A 84 11.74 -6.15 -16.51
N LEU A 85 10.56 -5.60 -16.86
CA LEU A 85 9.51 -5.42 -15.87
C LEU A 85 8.91 -6.79 -15.53
N PRO A 86 8.98 -7.23 -14.27
CA PRO A 86 8.35 -8.48 -13.89
C PRO A 86 6.84 -8.33 -14.08
N ARG A 87 6.27 -9.16 -14.96
CA ARG A 87 4.83 -9.22 -15.23
C ARG A 87 4.28 -10.44 -14.53
N LEU A 88 3.07 -10.31 -13.99
CA LEU A 88 2.27 -11.49 -13.72
C LEU A 88 1.91 -12.13 -15.05
N GLU A 89 2.24 -13.40 -15.22
CA GLU A 89 1.60 -14.20 -16.25
C GLU A 89 0.14 -14.39 -15.84
N ALA A 90 -0.78 -14.12 -16.77
CA ALA A 90 -2.22 -14.19 -16.57
C ALA A 90 -2.73 -15.64 -16.59
#